data_AF-A0A4T0W310-F1
#
_entry.id   AF-A0A4T0W310-F1
#
_cell.length_a   1.000
_cell.length_b   1.000
_cell.length_c   1.000
_cell.angle_alpha   90.00
_cell.angle_beta   90.00
_cell.angle_gamma   90.00
#
_symmetry.space_group_name_H-M   'P 1'
#
loop_
_entity.id
_entity.type
_entity.pdbx_description
1 polymer ?
#
loop_
_entity_poly.entity_id
_entity_poly.type
_entity_poly.pdbx_seq_one_letter_code
_entity_poly.pdbx_strand_id
1 'polypeptide(L)'
;MGLVFLRILEYYPGILFLTTNRVGAIDDAFRSRLHLTLYYPKLVEKQSIKIWKNNIKKLKEVNEHRVSRGQLPIKYDKNEIIKWVELNWENLQWNGRQIRNAFQTAIALAEFKAQSRKSSKRTSQDPPSPDPKSSKPPVLNQDTFLLIAEASNQFNDYLLQTHGQDEEATASRDQMRPANFKMKPTRIKRVESSESDTNSDSSGHSDSGSESDESDDAGPSDSDSGTEKKAKKAKKAKKGKKAKAKKSKDKAEKVKKDEESLGEGEKKKKKKKKSEE
;
A
#
# COMPACT_ATOMS: atom_id res chain seq x y z
N MET A 1 -12.18 -23.50 12.75
CA MET A 1 -11.57 -22.15 12.80
C MET A 1 -12.52 -21.06 12.29
N GLY A 2 -13.54 -21.34 11.46
CA GLY A 2 -14.45 -20.29 10.95
C GLY A 2 -15.56 -19.80 11.91
N LEU A 3 -16.15 -20.70 12.70
CA LEU A 3 -17.35 -20.37 13.50
C LEU A 3 -17.10 -19.40 14.66
N VAL A 4 -15.95 -19.49 15.32
CA VAL A 4 -15.63 -18.63 16.48
C VAL A 4 -15.42 -17.17 16.05
N PHE A 5 -14.84 -16.96 14.87
CA PHE A 5 -14.57 -15.61 14.37
C PHE A 5 -15.84 -14.87 13.97
N LEU A 6 -16.80 -15.55 13.30
CA LEU A 6 -18.10 -14.95 12.96
C LEU A 6 -18.88 -14.54 14.20
N ARG A 7 -18.79 -15.33 15.28
CA ARG A 7 -19.43 -15.00 16.56
C ARG A 7 -18.84 -13.73 17.20
N ILE A 8 -17.53 -13.49 17.03
CA ILE A 8 -16.91 -12.25 17.50
C ILE A 8 -17.45 -11.05 16.72
N LEU A 9 -17.59 -11.14 15.39
CA LEU A 9 -18.12 -10.04 14.57
C LEU A 9 -19.57 -9.69 14.89
N GLU A 10 -20.35 -10.69 15.31
CA GLU A 10 -21.77 -10.53 15.63
C GLU A 10 -22.00 -9.89 17.00
N TYR A 11 -21.18 -10.24 17.99
CA TYR A 11 -21.39 -9.82 19.38
C TYR A 11 -20.27 -8.92 19.91
N TYR A 12 -19.46 -8.30 19.04
CA TYR A 12 -18.43 -7.38 19.50
C TYR A 12 -19.10 -6.15 20.15
N PRO A 13 -18.88 -5.88 21.44
CA PRO A 13 -19.57 -4.81 22.17
C PRO A 13 -18.92 -3.44 21.89
N GLY A 14 -18.79 -3.08 20.62
CA GLY A 14 -18.15 -1.82 20.21
C GLY A 14 -17.94 -1.70 18.70
N ILE A 15 -17.00 -0.83 18.31
CA ILE A 15 -16.63 -0.61 16.90
C ILE A 15 -15.38 -1.43 16.57
N LEU A 16 -15.48 -2.29 15.56
CA LEU A 16 -14.39 -3.12 15.08
C LEU A 16 -13.90 -2.66 13.71
N PHE A 17 -12.61 -2.30 13.62
CA PHE A 17 -11.95 -2.00 12.35
C PHE A 17 -11.20 -3.23 11.83
N LEU A 18 -11.46 -3.60 10.58
CA LEU A 18 -10.83 -4.74 9.90
C LEU A 18 -10.15 -4.27 8.62
N THR A 19 -8.95 -4.78 8.37
CA THR A 19 -8.21 -4.52 7.12
C THR A 19 -7.86 -5.86 6.46
N THR A 20 -8.00 -5.95 5.14
CA THR A 20 -7.64 -7.17 4.39
C THR A 20 -7.14 -6.82 3.00
N ASN A 21 -6.08 -7.51 2.59
CA ASN A 21 -5.55 -7.47 1.22
C ASN A 21 -6.13 -8.61 0.35
N ARG A 22 -7.06 -9.40 0.89
CA ARG A 22 -7.62 -10.61 0.26
C ARG A 22 -9.14 -10.58 0.30
N VAL A 23 -9.73 -9.59 -0.36
CA VAL A 23 -11.20 -9.40 -0.38
C VAL A 23 -11.94 -10.58 -1.01
N GLY A 24 -11.37 -11.26 -1.99
CA GLY A 24 -12.02 -12.42 -2.61
C GLY A 24 -12.04 -13.69 -1.76
N ALA A 25 -11.37 -13.68 -0.60
CA ALA A 25 -11.49 -14.73 0.41
C ALA A 25 -12.64 -14.47 1.40
N ILE A 26 -13.34 -13.33 1.30
CA ILE A 26 -14.50 -13.00 2.13
C ILE A 26 -15.71 -13.77 1.59
N ASP A 27 -16.37 -14.52 2.46
CA ASP A 27 -17.63 -15.21 2.16
C ASP A 27 -18.85 -14.34 2.51
N ASP A 28 -20.03 -14.79 2.09
CA ASP A 28 -21.28 -14.06 2.32
C ASP A 28 -21.61 -13.95 3.81
N ALA A 29 -21.26 -14.97 4.61
CA ALA A 29 -21.49 -14.98 6.05
C ALA A 29 -20.68 -13.89 6.78
N PHE A 30 -19.42 -13.69 6.40
CA PHE A 30 -18.60 -12.59 6.92
C PHE A 30 -19.13 -11.24 6.41
N ARG A 31 -19.45 -11.13 5.12
CA ARG A 31 -19.96 -9.89 4.53
C ARG A 31 -21.26 -9.40 5.18
N SER A 32 -22.14 -10.32 5.58
CA SER A 32 -23.40 -9.98 6.27
C SER A 32 -23.22 -9.30 7.63
N ARG A 33 -22.03 -9.42 8.24
CA ARG A 33 -21.69 -8.83 9.54
C ARG A 33 -20.85 -7.56 9.42
N LEU A 34 -20.63 -7.07 8.19
CA LEU A 34 -19.93 -5.81 7.94
C LEU A 34 -20.93 -4.69 7.70
N HIS A 35 -21.03 -3.76 8.64
CA HIS A 35 -21.90 -2.58 8.50
C HIS A 35 -21.44 -1.63 7.39
N LEU A 36 -20.12 -1.44 7.24
CA LEU A 36 -19.52 -0.57 6.24
C LEU A 36 -18.30 -1.24 5.63
N THR A 37 -18.16 -1.12 4.30
CA THR A 37 -16.95 -1.55 3.58
C THR A 37 -16.37 -0.37 2.82
N LEU A 38 -15.11 -0.05 3.11
CA LEU A 38 -14.38 1.04 2.45
C LEU A 38 -13.34 0.45 1.48
N TYR A 39 -13.39 0.90 0.24
CA TYR A 39 -12.36 0.60 -0.75
C TYR A 39 -11.30 1.70 -0.74
N TYR A 40 -10.03 1.31 -0.61
CA TYR A 40 -8.89 2.21 -0.67
C TYR A 40 -8.18 2.04 -2.02
N PRO A 41 -8.36 2.97 -2.98
CA PRO A 41 -7.68 2.91 -4.26
C PRO A 41 -6.16 3.13 -4.14
N LYS A 42 -5.43 2.78 -5.21
CA LYS A 42 -4.01 3.14 -5.33
C LYS A 42 -3.85 4.67 -5.26
N LEU A 43 -2.71 5.11 -4.73
CA LEU A 43 -2.40 6.53 -4.59
C LEU A 43 -2.35 7.18 -5.97
N VAL A 44 -3.02 8.31 -6.12
CA VAL A 44 -2.86 9.21 -7.27
C VAL A 44 -1.65 10.12 -7.03
N GLU A 45 -1.04 10.64 -8.10
CA GLU A 45 0.11 11.55 -8.07
C GLU A 45 -0.02 12.63 -6.99
N LYS A 46 -1.11 13.41 -7.02
CA LYS A 46 -1.38 14.47 -6.03
C LYS A 46 -1.38 13.95 -4.58
N GLN A 47 -1.91 12.75 -4.35
CA GLN A 47 -1.95 12.13 -3.02
C GLN A 47 -0.56 11.67 -2.58
N SER A 48 0.23 11.09 -3.49
CA SER A 48 1.61 10.72 -3.22
C SER A 48 2.46 11.93 -2.89
N ILE A 49 2.40 13.00 -3.71
CA ILE A 49 3.12 14.26 -3.45
C ILE A 49 2.73 14.82 -2.07
N LYS A 50 1.46 14.73 -1.67
CA LYS A 50 1.01 15.12 -0.33
C LYS A 50 1.66 14.27 0.76
N ILE A 51 1.78 12.95 0.57
CA ILE A 51 2.48 12.05 1.50
C ILE A 51 3.96 12.40 1.58
N TRP A 52 4.63 12.69 0.46
CA TRP A 52 6.01 13.17 0.44
C TRP A 52 6.18 14.47 1.22
N LYS A 53 5.34 15.48 0.96
CA LYS A 53 5.31 16.76 1.70
C LYS A 53 5.13 16.54 3.20
N ASN A 54 4.25 15.62 3.61
CA ASN A 54 4.03 15.28 5.01
C ASN A 54 5.27 14.62 5.65
N ASN A 55 5.99 13.75 4.93
CA ASN A 55 7.23 13.16 5.45
C ASN A 55 8.36 14.19 5.55
N ILE A 56 8.44 15.15 4.61
CA ILE A 56 9.38 16.28 4.71
C ILE A 56 9.05 17.16 5.92
N LYS A 57 7.76 17.38 6.23
CA LYS A 57 7.37 18.10 7.46
C LYS A 57 7.87 17.37 8.72
N LYS A 58 7.71 16.04 8.77
CA LYS A 58 8.23 15.22 9.88
C LYS A 58 9.76 15.25 9.96
N LEU A 59 10.45 15.33 8.82
CA LEU A 59 11.90 15.50 8.80
C LEU A 59 12.32 16.84 9.44
N LYS A 60 11.53 17.90 9.26
CA LYS A 60 11.75 19.18 9.95
C LYS A 60 11.64 19.02 11.47
N GLU A 61 10.58 18.37 11.95
CA GLU A 61 10.38 18.07 13.38
C GLU A 61 11.55 17.24 13.94
N VAL A 62 12.00 16.22 13.20
CA VAL A 62 13.20 15.44 13.56
C VAL A 62 14.45 16.33 13.66
N ASN A 63 14.63 17.28 12.74
CA ASN A 63 15.75 18.22 12.79
C ASN A 63 15.67 19.15 14.01
N GLU A 64 14.49 19.63 14.37
CA GLU A 64 14.28 20.45 15.58
C GLU A 64 14.73 19.67 16.83
N HIS A 65 14.28 18.42 16.99
CA HIS A 65 14.71 17.55 18.08
C HIS A 65 16.21 17.21 18.06
N ARG A 66 16.86 17.15 16.88
CA ARG A 66 18.31 16.97 16.77
C ARG A 66 19.06 18.18 17.29
N VAL A 67 18.65 19.37 16.87
CA VAL A 67 19.27 20.64 17.28
C VAL A 67 19.16 20.80 18.80
N SER A 68 17.99 20.50 19.39
CA SER A 68 17.81 20.51 20.85
C SER A 68 18.74 19.55 21.60
N ARG A 69 19.15 18.44 20.97
CA ARG A 69 20.13 17.48 21.52
C ARG A 69 21.58 17.83 21.18
N GLY A 70 21.86 19.03 20.66
CA GLY A 70 23.20 19.46 20.27
C GLY A 70 23.74 18.75 19.02
N GLN A 71 22.89 18.06 18.26
CA GLN A 71 23.27 17.39 17.02
C GLN A 71 23.08 18.32 15.82
N LEU A 72 23.92 18.15 14.79
CA LEU A 72 23.77 18.88 13.54
C LEU A 72 22.45 18.49 12.85
N PRO A 73 21.70 19.46 12.30
CA PRO A 73 20.52 19.19 11.51
C PRO A 73 20.88 18.53 10.18
N ILE A 74 19.96 17.73 9.64
CA ILE A 74 20.06 17.18 8.30
C ILE A 74 19.77 18.29 7.30
N LYS A 75 20.70 18.56 6.40
CA LYS A 75 20.47 19.47 5.27
C LYS A 75 19.69 18.75 4.17
N TYR A 76 18.63 19.38 3.68
CA TYR A 76 17.83 18.87 2.56
C TYR A 76 17.22 20.04 1.78
N ASP A 77 17.03 19.87 0.48
CA ASP A 77 16.24 20.81 -0.33
C ASP A 77 14.85 20.20 -0.60
N LYS A 78 13.82 20.83 -0.03
CA LYS A 78 12.44 20.41 -0.18
C LYS A 78 11.96 20.51 -1.63
N ASN A 79 12.33 21.56 -2.35
CA ASN A 79 11.85 21.82 -3.70
C ASN A 79 12.46 20.85 -4.70
N GLU A 80 13.75 20.54 -4.55
CA GLU A 80 14.41 19.53 -5.38
C GLU A 80 13.80 18.15 -5.19
N ILE A 81 13.59 17.72 -3.94
CA ILE A 81 12.98 16.41 -3.65
C ILE A 81 11.57 16.33 -4.25
N ILE A 82 10.75 17.38 -4.09
CA ILE A 82 9.38 17.38 -4.63
C ILE A 82 9.39 17.35 -6.16
N LYS A 83 10.22 18.18 -6.80
CA LYS A 83 10.36 18.17 -8.27
C LYS A 83 10.77 16.79 -8.76
N TRP A 84 11.76 16.17 -8.12
CA TRP A 84 12.21 14.82 -8.47
C TRP A 84 11.07 13.78 -8.37
N VAL A 85 10.24 13.86 -7.33
CA VAL A 85 9.07 12.98 -7.17
C VAL A 85 8.03 13.21 -8.27
N GLU A 86 7.75 14.46 -8.62
CA GLU A 86 6.82 14.82 -9.71
C GLU A 86 7.31 14.29 -11.05
N LEU A 87 8.59 14.50 -11.38
CA LEU A 87 9.23 14.00 -12.60
C LEU A 87 9.25 12.46 -12.70
N ASN A 88 9.37 11.76 -11.57
CA ASN A 88 9.55 10.31 -11.54
C ASN A 88 8.33 9.55 -11.01
N TRP A 89 7.18 10.20 -10.87
CA TRP A 89 6.00 9.61 -10.23
C TRP A 89 5.57 8.28 -10.88
N GLU A 90 5.54 8.25 -12.22
CA GLU A 90 5.10 7.08 -13.00
C GLU A 90 5.96 5.85 -12.75
N ASN A 91 7.27 6.04 -12.53
CA ASN A 91 8.23 4.97 -12.30
C ASN A 91 8.34 4.61 -10.82
N LEU A 92 8.11 5.56 -9.92
CA LEU A 92 8.31 5.35 -8.49
C LEU A 92 7.13 4.58 -7.88
N GLN A 93 5.88 4.92 -8.21
CA GLN A 93 4.62 4.35 -7.70
C GLN A 93 4.63 3.82 -6.24
N TRP A 94 5.43 4.45 -5.37
CA TRP A 94 5.60 3.97 -4.01
C TRP A 94 4.34 4.18 -3.19
N ASN A 95 3.97 3.16 -2.42
CA ASN A 95 2.92 3.28 -1.43
C ASN A 95 3.41 4.07 -0.19
N GLY A 96 2.48 4.50 0.65
CA GLY A 96 2.81 5.31 1.82
C GLY A 96 3.80 4.67 2.81
N ARG A 97 3.89 3.32 2.86
CA ARG A 97 4.89 2.61 3.67
C ARG A 97 6.26 2.64 3.02
N GLN A 98 6.34 2.41 1.71
CA GLN A 98 7.59 2.51 0.95
C GLN A 98 8.19 3.91 1.05
N ILE A 99 7.37 4.97 0.88
CA ILE A 99 7.82 6.35 1.05
C ILE A 99 8.39 6.57 2.45
N ARG A 100 7.66 6.18 3.51
CA ARG A 100 8.12 6.34 4.89
C ARG A 100 9.43 5.59 5.15
N ASN A 101 9.51 4.35 4.70
CA ASN A 101 10.72 3.53 4.87
C ASN A 101 11.89 4.14 4.11
N ALA A 102 11.67 4.66 2.89
CA ALA A 102 12.69 5.35 2.12
C ALA A 102 13.22 6.58 2.86
N PHE A 103 12.36 7.40 3.49
CA PHE A 103 12.82 8.51 4.34
C PHE A 103 13.67 8.03 5.52
N GLN A 104 13.25 6.98 6.23
CA GLN A 104 14.02 6.43 7.35
C GLN A 104 15.39 5.93 6.90
N THR A 105 15.44 5.16 5.82
CA THR A 105 16.69 4.67 5.23
C THR A 105 17.57 5.81 4.75
N ALA A 106 17.00 6.82 4.10
CA ALA A 106 17.76 7.94 3.57
C ALA A 106 18.36 8.81 4.70
N ILE A 107 17.64 9.00 5.80
CA ILE A 107 18.16 9.65 7.01
C ILE A 107 19.33 8.84 7.59
N ALA A 108 19.15 7.54 7.78
CA ALA A 108 20.21 6.66 8.31
C ALA A 108 21.45 6.65 7.42
N LEU A 109 21.28 6.62 6.08
CA LEU A 109 22.38 6.71 5.13
C LEU A 109 23.10 8.06 5.20
N ALA A 110 22.36 9.17 5.34
CA ALA A 110 22.95 10.50 5.47
C ALA A 110 23.78 10.61 6.75
N GLU A 111 23.30 10.06 7.86
CA GLU A 111 24.03 9.99 9.13
C GLU A 111 25.29 9.14 9.03
N PHE A 112 25.17 7.93 8.45
CA PHE A 112 26.30 7.04 8.26
C PHE A 112 27.40 7.70 7.43
N LYS A 113 27.04 8.34 6.30
CA LYS A 113 27.99 9.08 5.45
C LYS A 113 28.66 10.24 6.20
N ALA A 114 27.94 10.93 7.09
CA ALA A 114 28.50 11.99 7.91
C ALA A 114 29.45 11.47 9.00
N GLN A 115 29.15 10.31 9.59
CA GLN A 115 29.99 9.66 10.60
C GLN A 115 31.26 9.04 10.02
N SER A 116 31.16 8.32 8.89
CA SER A 116 32.31 7.71 8.21
C SER A 116 33.36 8.75 7.80
N ARG A 117 32.94 9.96 7.42
CA ARG A 117 33.85 11.08 7.14
C ARG A 117 34.57 11.61 8.38
N LYS A 118 34.02 11.44 9.58
CA LYS A 118 34.71 11.78 10.84
C LYS A 118 35.80 10.76 11.17
N SER A 119 35.57 9.48 10.90
CA SER A 119 36.56 8.44 11.18
C SER A 119 37.73 8.48 10.20
N SER A 120 37.49 8.69 8.91
CA SER A 120 38.56 8.77 7.90
C SER A 120 39.46 10.00 8.04
N LYS A 121 38.95 11.10 8.60
CA LYS A 121 39.76 12.30 8.91
C LYS A 121 40.71 12.11 10.10
N ARG A 122 40.52 11.08 10.94
CA ARG A 122 41.41 10.75 12.07
C ARG A 122 42.66 9.97 11.63
N THR A 123 42.65 9.37 10.44
CA THR A 123 43.76 8.53 9.92
C THR A 123 44.74 9.28 9.01
N SER A 124 44.37 10.47 8.50
CA SER A 124 45.25 11.35 7.73
C SER A 124 45.92 12.37 8.66
N GLN A 125 47.26 12.38 8.72
CA GLN A 125 48.11 13.26 9.53
C GLN A 125 48.08 14.74 9.10
N ASP A 126 46.90 15.32 8.88
CA ASP A 126 46.80 16.78 8.76
C ASP A 126 46.77 17.40 10.17
N PRO A 127 47.46 18.53 10.41
CA PRO A 127 47.45 19.19 11.71
C PRO A 127 46.02 19.54 12.13
N PRO A 128 45.69 19.45 13.43
CA PRO A 128 44.35 19.73 13.91
C PRO A 128 44.04 21.21 13.67
N SER A 129 43.17 21.48 12.71
CA SER A 129 42.55 22.81 12.60
C SER A 129 41.76 23.06 13.91
N PRO A 130 41.91 24.22 14.56
CA PRO A 130 41.46 24.44 15.95
C PRO A 130 39.94 24.58 16.11
N ASP A 131 39.16 24.42 15.03
CA ASP A 131 37.71 24.58 15.07
C ASP A 131 36.97 23.24 15.30
N PRO A 132 36.35 23.02 16.48
CA PRO A 132 35.49 21.85 16.73
C PRO A 132 34.21 21.83 15.88
N LYS A 133 34.00 22.84 15.00
CA LYS A 133 32.82 23.03 14.15
C LYS A 133 32.90 22.43 12.74
N SER A 134 34.02 21.80 12.34
CA SER A 134 34.20 21.36 10.92
C SER A 134 33.48 20.06 10.52
N SER A 135 32.68 19.45 11.39
CA SER A 135 31.86 18.28 11.04
C SER A 135 30.78 18.70 10.02
N LYS A 136 30.93 18.33 8.75
CA LYS A 136 29.89 18.56 7.74
C LYS A 136 28.56 17.91 8.20
N PRO A 137 27.43 18.61 8.11
CA PRO A 137 26.13 18.06 8.49
C PRO A 137 25.74 16.91 7.55
N PRO A 138 24.91 15.95 8.01
CA PRO A 138 24.33 14.94 7.14
C PRO A 138 23.48 15.63 6.07
N VAL A 139 23.63 15.21 4.81
CA VAL A 139 22.93 15.80 3.66
C VAL A 139 22.03 14.74 3.04
N LEU A 140 20.77 15.10 2.80
CA LEU A 140 19.76 14.26 2.18
C LEU A 140 19.42 14.85 0.79
N ASN A 141 19.84 14.13 -0.25
CA ASN A 141 19.64 14.52 -1.65
C ASN A 141 18.73 13.52 -2.39
N GLN A 142 18.21 13.92 -3.55
CA GLN A 142 17.46 13.06 -4.46
C GLN A 142 18.22 11.78 -4.85
N ASP A 143 19.56 11.83 -4.98
CA ASP A 143 20.38 10.67 -5.33
C ASP A 143 20.26 9.54 -4.30
N THR A 144 20.01 9.89 -3.02
CA THR A 144 19.80 8.88 -1.97
C THR A 144 18.47 8.17 -2.17
N PHE A 145 17.43 8.90 -2.58
CA PHE A 145 16.13 8.31 -2.92
C PHE A 145 16.20 7.49 -4.22
N LEU A 146 16.99 7.94 -5.22
CA LEU A 146 17.25 7.19 -6.43
C LEU A 146 17.91 5.84 -6.12
N LEU A 147 18.94 5.83 -5.26
CA LEU A 147 19.60 4.59 -4.83
C LEU A 147 18.61 3.63 -4.14
N ILE A 148 17.74 4.16 -3.28
CA ILE A 148 16.71 3.34 -2.61
C ILE A 148 15.69 2.80 -3.62
N ALA A 149 15.33 3.59 -4.64
CA ALA A 149 14.46 3.18 -5.72
C ALA A 149 15.07 2.09 -6.58
N GLU A 150 16.32 2.24 -6.97
CA GLU A 150 17.05 1.23 -7.73
C GLU A 150 17.12 -0.09 -6.95
N ALA A 151 17.52 -0.05 -5.67
CA ALA A 151 17.57 -1.25 -4.83
C ALA A 151 16.19 -1.92 -4.67
N SER A 152 15.13 -1.12 -4.54
CA SER A 152 13.76 -1.64 -4.45
C SER A 152 13.30 -2.28 -5.76
N ASN A 153 13.63 -1.67 -6.90
CA ASN A 153 13.30 -2.18 -8.23
C ASN A 153 14.04 -3.48 -8.52
N GLN A 154 15.34 -3.55 -8.23
CA GLN A 154 16.12 -4.79 -8.37
C GLN A 154 15.49 -5.96 -7.58
N PHE A 155 15.01 -5.70 -6.36
CA PHE A 155 14.32 -6.71 -5.57
C PHE A 155 12.97 -7.13 -6.18
N ASN A 156 12.19 -6.16 -6.68
CA ASN A 156 10.91 -6.45 -7.34
C ASN A 156 11.13 -7.25 -8.64
N ASP A 157 12.16 -6.93 -9.42
CA ASP A 157 12.53 -7.65 -10.63
C ASP A 157 12.94 -9.10 -10.30
N TYR A 158 13.70 -9.29 -9.24
CA TYR A 158 14.04 -10.62 -8.74
C TYR A 158 12.80 -11.41 -8.32
N LEU A 159 11.85 -10.79 -7.60
CA LEU A 159 10.57 -11.41 -7.25
C LEU A 159 9.75 -11.77 -8.48
N LEU A 160 9.72 -10.88 -9.48
CA LEU A 160 9.02 -11.12 -10.75
C LEU A 160 9.62 -12.31 -11.50
N GLN A 161 10.95 -12.41 -11.59
CA GLN A 161 11.63 -13.55 -12.21
C GLN A 161 11.39 -14.84 -11.43
N THR A 162 11.32 -14.76 -10.10
CA THR A 162 11.11 -15.94 -9.22
C THR A 162 9.68 -16.46 -9.28
N HIS A 163 8.68 -15.57 -9.25
CA HIS A 163 7.26 -15.93 -9.25
C HIS A 163 6.66 -16.03 -10.67
N GLY A 164 7.35 -15.51 -11.68
CA GLY A 164 6.92 -15.45 -13.08
C GLY A 164 5.82 -14.42 -13.36
N GLN A 165 5.30 -13.76 -12.34
CA GLN A 165 4.23 -12.76 -12.40
C GLN A 165 4.41 -11.77 -11.25
N ASP A 166 3.94 -10.52 -11.45
CA ASP A 166 3.94 -9.53 -10.38
C ASP A 166 2.89 -9.87 -9.30
N GLU A 167 2.97 -9.20 -8.14
CA GLU A 167 2.05 -9.44 -7.03
C GLU A 167 0.58 -9.16 -7.37
N GLU A 168 0.32 -8.19 -8.25
CA GLU A 168 -1.02 -7.78 -8.65
C GLU A 168 -1.67 -8.83 -9.56
N ALA A 169 -0.93 -9.31 -10.55
CA ALA A 169 -1.27 -10.40 -11.45
C ALA A 169 -1.47 -11.70 -10.68
N THR A 170 -0.58 -12.00 -9.73
CA THR A 170 -0.73 -13.17 -8.85
C THR A 170 -2.00 -13.08 -8.02
N ALA A 171 -2.28 -11.92 -7.42
CA ALA A 171 -3.47 -11.73 -6.61
C ALA A 171 -4.77 -11.78 -7.44
N SER A 172 -4.74 -11.28 -8.67
CA SER A 172 -5.86 -11.38 -9.62
C SER A 172 -6.10 -12.82 -10.06
N ARG A 173 -5.05 -13.56 -10.43
CA ARG A 173 -5.10 -14.98 -10.79
C ARG A 173 -5.67 -15.85 -9.67
N ASP A 174 -5.24 -15.58 -8.44
CA ASP A 174 -5.69 -16.31 -7.25
C ASP A 174 -7.05 -15.80 -6.72
N GLN A 175 -7.73 -14.92 -7.47
CA GLN A 175 -9.02 -14.33 -7.12
C GLN A 175 -9.02 -13.62 -5.76
N MET A 176 -7.87 -13.17 -5.27
CA MET A 176 -7.77 -12.48 -3.98
C MET A 176 -8.22 -11.02 -4.07
N ARG A 177 -7.90 -10.33 -5.18
CA ARG A 177 -8.37 -8.99 -5.50
C ARG A 177 -8.22 -8.72 -7.01
N PRO A 178 -9.09 -7.89 -7.62
CA PRO A 178 -8.96 -7.50 -9.02
C PRO A 178 -7.77 -6.55 -9.22
N ALA A 179 -7.03 -6.72 -10.33
CA ALA A 179 -5.90 -5.85 -10.67
C ALA A 179 -6.31 -4.40 -10.96
N ASN A 180 -7.42 -4.23 -11.68
CA ASN A 180 -7.87 -2.95 -12.23
C ASN A 180 -9.34 -2.67 -11.88
N PHE A 181 -9.65 -2.48 -10.60
CA PHE A 181 -10.98 -2.06 -10.18
C PHE A 181 -11.15 -0.54 -10.31
N LYS A 182 -12.16 -0.12 -11.09
CA LYS A 182 -12.60 1.27 -11.18
C LYS A 182 -13.95 1.41 -10.47
N MET A 183 -14.02 2.28 -9.46
CA MET A 183 -15.30 2.60 -8.83
C MET A 183 -16.23 3.24 -9.84
N LYS A 184 -17.46 2.73 -9.94
CA LYS A 184 -18.51 3.35 -10.74
C LYS A 184 -19.17 4.45 -9.91
N PRO A 185 -19.64 5.55 -10.54
CA PRO A 185 -20.36 6.59 -9.82
C PRO A 185 -21.61 6.03 -9.16
N THR A 186 -21.94 6.57 -7.98
CA THR A 186 -23.10 6.16 -7.19
C THR A 186 -24.37 6.32 -8.01
N ARG A 187 -25.14 5.24 -8.14
CA ARG A 187 -26.42 5.23 -8.89
C ARG A 187 -27.61 5.70 -8.05
N ILE A 188 -27.38 6.03 -6.79
CA ILE A 188 -28.41 6.52 -5.88
C ILE A 188 -28.70 7.97 -6.29
N LYS A 189 -29.86 8.18 -6.90
CA LYS A 189 -30.41 9.51 -7.11
C LYS A 189 -30.83 10.05 -5.75
N ARG A 190 -30.33 11.22 -5.37
CA ARG A 190 -30.87 11.94 -4.23
C ARG A 190 -32.30 12.35 -4.60
N VAL A 191 -33.28 11.99 -3.78
CA VAL A 191 -34.62 12.54 -3.90
C VAL A 191 -34.49 14.00 -3.46
N GLU A 192 -34.58 14.91 -4.42
CA GLU A 192 -34.81 16.32 -4.10
C GLU A 192 -36.29 16.40 -3.68
N SER A 193 -36.53 16.73 -2.42
CA SER A 193 -37.86 17.12 -1.97
C SER A 193 -38.22 18.42 -2.67
N SER A 194 -38.96 18.32 -3.76
CA SER A 194 -39.67 19.45 -4.35
C SER A 194 -40.80 19.81 -3.39
N GLU A 195 -40.53 20.76 -2.49
CA GLU A 195 -41.61 21.46 -1.80
C GLU A 195 -42.37 22.25 -2.87
N SER A 196 -43.64 21.91 -3.03
CA SER A 196 -44.56 22.57 -3.95
C SER A 196 -44.89 23.95 -3.42
N ASP A 197 -44.45 24.99 -4.15
CA ASP A 197 -44.91 26.37 -3.95
C ASP A 197 -46.43 26.44 -4.10
N THR A 198 -47.11 26.63 -2.97
CA THR A 198 -48.47 27.17 -2.95
C THR A 198 -48.39 28.55 -2.33
N ASN A 199 -48.74 29.55 -3.15
CA ASN A 199 -48.76 30.96 -2.77
C ASN A 199 -49.75 31.21 -1.61
N SER A 200 -49.30 31.93 -0.58
CA SER A 200 -50.17 32.79 0.23
C SER A 200 -49.43 34.07 0.59
N ASP A 201 -49.93 35.16 0.05
CA ASP A 201 -49.53 36.54 0.28
C ASP A 201 -50.14 37.03 1.62
N SER A 202 -49.34 37.64 2.50
CA SER A 202 -49.83 38.53 3.58
C SER A 202 -48.68 39.18 4.35
N SER A 203 -48.71 40.51 4.33
CA SER A 203 -47.94 41.52 5.05
C SER A 203 -47.62 41.26 6.53
N GLY A 204 -46.49 41.83 6.96
CA GLY A 204 -46.46 42.65 8.17
C GLY A 204 -45.53 42.21 9.30
N HIS A 205 -44.58 43.10 9.57
CA HIS A 205 -43.96 43.39 10.88
C HIS A 205 -42.73 42.61 11.37
N SER A 206 -41.83 43.44 11.88
CA SER A 206 -40.56 43.22 12.56
C SER A 206 -40.67 42.44 13.87
N ASP A 207 -39.65 41.64 14.22
CA ASP A 207 -38.84 41.91 15.41
C ASP A 207 -37.51 41.13 15.40
N SER A 208 -36.56 41.74 16.08
CA SER A 208 -35.24 41.34 16.52
C SER A 208 -35.23 40.14 17.48
N GLY A 209 -34.07 39.50 17.60
CA GLY A 209 -33.84 38.43 18.57
C GLY A 209 -32.46 37.80 18.44
N SER A 210 -31.46 38.50 18.95
CA SER A 210 -30.16 37.95 19.38
C SER A 210 -30.38 36.82 20.38
N GLU A 211 -29.58 35.75 20.35
CA GLU A 211 -28.73 35.36 21.48
C GLU A 211 -27.82 34.16 21.17
N SER A 212 -26.61 34.32 21.69
CA SER A 212 -25.47 33.41 21.81
C SER A 212 -25.75 32.23 22.75
N ASP A 213 -25.02 31.12 22.58
CA ASP A 213 -24.16 30.66 23.68
C ASP A 213 -23.10 29.63 23.24
N GLU A 214 -21.92 29.81 23.84
CA GLU A 214 -20.75 28.95 23.80
C GLU A 214 -20.93 27.76 24.76
N SER A 215 -20.19 26.67 24.55
CA SER A 215 -19.24 26.16 25.56
C SER A 215 -18.56 24.86 25.13
N ASP A 216 -17.27 24.82 25.48
CA ASP A 216 -16.29 23.75 25.42
C ASP A 216 -16.72 22.48 26.19
N ASP A 217 -16.05 21.35 25.94
CA ASP A 217 -15.24 20.68 26.97
C ASP A 217 -14.42 19.49 26.44
N ALA A 218 -13.35 19.22 27.18
CA ALA A 218 -12.14 18.47 26.92
C ALA A 218 -12.26 16.94 26.79
N GLY A 219 -11.16 16.35 26.29
CA GLY A 219 -10.91 14.91 26.37
C GLY A 219 -10.62 14.42 27.80
N PRO A 220 -10.23 13.15 27.95
CA PRO A 220 -8.80 12.95 28.22
C PRO A 220 -8.16 11.71 27.56
N SER A 221 -6.83 11.72 27.68
CA SER A 221 -5.80 10.77 27.27
C SER A 221 -5.65 9.55 28.19
N ASP A 222 -4.74 8.66 27.75
CA ASP A 222 -3.84 7.73 28.50
C ASP A 222 -4.05 6.23 28.22
N SER A 223 -3.12 5.53 27.52
CA SER A 223 -1.83 4.91 27.96
C SER A 223 -2.07 3.69 28.87
N ASP A 224 -1.46 2.49 28.79
CA ASP A 224 -0.12 1.98 28.41
C ASP A 224 -0.14 0.41 28.30
N SER A 225 0.92 -0.19 27.73
CA SER A 225 1.58 -1.54 27.87
C SER A 225 0.76 -2.86 28.02
N GLY A 226 1.20 -4.07 27.63
CA GLY A 226 2.42 -4.62 27.03
C GLY A 226 2.32 -6.17 26.82
N THR A 227 3.14 -6.69 25.89
CA THR A 227 3.83 -8.01 25.83
C THR A 227 3.12 -9.40 25.76
N GLU A 228 3.58 -10.17 24.74
CA GLU A 228 3.92 -11.62 24.72
C GLU A 228 2.87 -12.76 24.55
N LYS A 229 2.89 -13.47 23.39
CA LYS A 229 3.40 -14.88 23.24
C LYS A 229 3.12 -15.52 21.87
N LYS A 230 4.20 -15.92 21.19
CA LYS A 230 4.26 -16.95 20.13
C LYS A 230 4.06 -18.35 20.75
N ALA A 231 3.25 -19.21 20.14
CA ALA A 231 3.57 -20.62 19.86
C ALA A 231 2.38 -21.37 19.21
N LYS A 232 2.70 -22.38 18.38
CA LYS A 232 1.83 -23.43 17.81
C LYS A 232 1.17 -23.15 16.44
N LYS A 233 2.00 -23.14 15.39
CA LYS A 233 1.55 -23.47 14.02
C LYS A 233 2.53 -24.41 13.32
N ALA A 234 2.55 -25.67 13.74
CA ALA A 234 3.17 -26.76 12.99
C ALA A 234 2.39 -28.05 13.26
N LYS A 235 1.44 -28.39 12.38
CA LYS A 235 0.96 -29.78 12.14
C LYS A 235 -0.15 -29.94 11.07
N LYS A 236 -0.69 -28.87 10.45
CA LYS A 236 -1.82 -28.99 9.49
C LYS A 236 -1.46 -28.83 8.00
N ALA A 237 -0.24 -29.21 7.59
CA ALA A 237 0.22 -29.06 6.20
C ALA A 237 0.29 -30.36 5.38
N LYS A 238 0.03 -31.55 5.95
CA LYS A 238 0.29 -32.83 5.26
C LYS A 238 -0.92 -33.55 4.64
N LYS A 239 -2.17 -33.12 4.90
CA LYS A 239 -3.38 -33.83 4.40
C LYS A 239 -4.00 -33.26 3.12
N GLY A 240 -3.65 -32.03 2.72
CA GLY A 240 -4.22 -31.36 1.54
C GLY A 240 -3.52 -31.63 0.20
N LYS A 241 -2.27 -32.14 0.21
CA LYS A 241 -1.49 -32.34 -1.03
C LYS A 241 -1.86 -33.61 -1.82
N LYS A 242 -2.48 -34.62 -1.20
CA LYS A 242 -2.85 -35.88 -1.90
C LYS A 242 -4.10 -35.76 -2.79
N ALA A 243 -5.03 -34.86 -2.49
CA ALA A 243 -6.25 -34.70 -3.28
C ALA A 243 -6.03 -33.91 -4.59
N LYS A 244 -5.06 -32.99 -4.62
CA LYS A 244 -4.81 -32.14 -5.81
C LYS A 244 -4.03 -32.84 -6.93
N ALA A 245 -3.24 -33.87 -6.59
CA ALA A 245 -2.46 -34.66 -7.55
C ALA A 245 -3.28 -35.69 -8.33
N LYS A 246 -4.41 -36.18 -7.76
CA LYS A 246 -5.27 -37.14 -8.46
C LYS A 246 -6.09 -36.45 -9.57
N LYS A 247 -6.55 -35.23 -9.32
CA LYS A 247 -7.37 -34.44 -10.27
C LYS A 247 -6.58 -33.91 -11.48
N SER A 248 -5.25 -33.79 -11.38
CA SER A 248 -4.39 -33.38 -12.50
C SER A 248 -4.03 -34.53 -13.44
N LYS A 249 -4.06 -35.79 -13.00
CA LYS A 249 -3.72 -36.95 -13.84
C LYS A 249 -4.85 -37.30 -14.81
N ASP A 250 -6.10 -37.27 -14.33
CA ASP A 250 -7.29 -37.56 -15.16
C ASP A 250 -7.51 -36.51 -16.27
N LYS A 251 -7.03 -35.27 -16.07
CA LYS A 251 -7.15 -34.20 -17.08
C LYS A 251 -6.10 -34.31 -18.18
N ALA A 252 -4.93 -34.89 -17.90
CA ALA A 252 -3.86 -35.05 -18.89
C ALA A 252 -4.12 -36.24 -19.83
N GLU A 253 -4.78 -37.29 -19.34
CA GLU A 253 -5.10 -38.49 -20.13
C GLU A 253 -6.22 -38.23 -21.15
N LYS A 254 -7.15 -37.32 -20.84
CA LYS A 254 -8.22 -36.92 -21.75
C LYS A 254 -7.71 -36.09 -22.95
N VAL A 255 -6.72 -35.22 -22.72
CA VAL A 255 -6.17 -34.34 -23.78
C VAL A 255 -5.34 -35.13 -24.81
N LYS A 256 -4.63 -36.19 -24.39
CA LYS A 256 -3.87 -37.03 -25.32
C LYS A 256 -4.75 -37.85 -26.27
N LYS A 257 -5.93 -38.26 -25.81
CA LYS A 257 -6.85 -39.09 -26.61
C LYS A 257 -7.56 -38.27 -27.70
N ASP A 258 -7.75 -36.97 -27.45
CA ASP A 258 -8.37 -36.06 -28.42
C ASP A 258 -7.39 -35.67 -29.55
N GLU A 259 -6.08 -35.55 -29.28
CA GLU A 259 -5.07 -35.24 -30.31
C GLU A 259 -4.78 -36.40 -31.28
N GLU A 260 -4.79 -37.66 -30.83
CA GLU A 260 -4.59 -38.81 -31.73
C GLU A 260 -5.72 -38.99 -32.75
N SER A 261 -6.95 -38.57 -32.39
CA SER A 261 -8.12 -38.69 -33.28
C SER A 261 -8.09 -37.71 -34.47
N LEU A 262 -7.37 -36.59 -34.33
CA LEU A 262 -7.27 -35.55 -35.35
C LEU A 262 -6.17 -35.85 -36.39
N GLY A 263 -5.12 -36.59 -36.01
CA GLY A 263 -4.01 -36.93 -36.90
C GLY A 263 -4.33 -37.99 -37.98
N GLU A 264 -5.33 -38.86 -37.74
CA GLU A 264 -5.72 -39.88 -38.74
C GLU A 264 -6.59 -39.32 -39.88
N GLY A 265 -7.32 -38.22 -39.64
CA GLY A 265 -8.18 -37.58 -40.65
C GLY A 265 -7.39 -36.92 -41.80
N GLU A 266 -6.24 -36.32 -41.50
CA GLU A 266 -5.43 -35.63 -42.51
C GLU A 266 -4.65 -36.58 -43.43
N LYS A 267 -4.25 -37.77 -42.95
CA LYS A 267 -3.56 -38.76 -43.78
C LYS A 267 -4.46 -39.39 -44.86
N LYS A 268 -5.77 -39.50 -44.62
CA LYS A 268 -6.73 -39.99 -45.64
C LYS A 268 -7.02 -38.97 -46.73
N LYS A 269 -6.98 -37.66 -46.45
CA LYS A 269 -7.19 -36.61 -47.46
C LYS A 269 -6.00 -36.45 -48.43
N LYS A 270 -4.76 -36.67 -47.96
CA LYS A 270 -3.57 -36.58 -48.83
C LYS A 270 -3.39 -37.77 -49.79
N LYS A 271 -3.93 -38.97 -49.47
CA LYS A 271 -3.84 -40.14 -50.37
C LYS A 271 -4.83 -40.09 -51.53
N LYS A 272 -5.96 -39.39 -51.40
CA LYS A 272 -7.00 -39.29 -52.45
C LYS A 272 -6.68 -38.26 -53.54
N LYS A 273 -5.72 -37.36 -53.29
CA LYS A 273 -5.33 -36.27 -54.21
C LYS A 273 -4.14 -36.61 -55.11
N LYS A 274 -3.59 -37.82 -55.02
CA LYS A 274 -2.39 -38.26 -55.75
C LYS A 274 -2.68 -39.40 -56.76
N SER A 275 -3.96 -39.64 -57.06
CA SER A 275 -4.42 -40.69 -57.98
C SER A 275 -5.30 -40.14 -59.12
N GLU A 276 -5.25 -38.84 -59.38
CA GLU A 276 -6.01 -38.17 -60.45
C GLU A 276 -5.12 -37.26 -61.33
N GLU A 277 -3.81 -37.52 -61.36
CA GLU A 277 -2.87 -36.90 -62.30
C GLU A 277 -1.92 -37.95 -62.86
#